data_AF-A0A973DQ42-F1
#
_entry.id   AF-A0A973DQ42-F1
#
_cell.length_a   1.000
_cell.length_b   1.000
_cell.length_c   1.000
_cell.angle_alpha   90.00
_cell.angle_beta   90.00
_cell.angle_gamma   90.00
#
_symmetry.space_group_name_H-M   'P 1'
#
loop_
_entity.id
_entity.type
_entity.pdbx_description
1 polymer ?
#
loop_
_entity_poly.entity_id
_entity_poly.type
_entity_poly.pdbx_seq_one_letter_code
_entity_poly.pdbx_strand_id
1 'polypeptide(L)'
;MKNCNQCGKCCIKYGDGDIAATQEEIDIWEIFNPEIFEYVKNNQIWFDPQTGANLTRCPFLEVEPNVDPSAQLKYTCSIYLDRPEDCRHYPSLIAEMIRDECEMIEVIDLGNHHKAQVKLDFLMRDSRPPSGH
;
A
#
# COMPACT_ATOMS: atom_id res chain seq x y z
N MET A 1 11.65 13.64 5.74
CA MET A 1 11.24 12.24 5.58
C MET A 1 12.40 11.29 5.72
N LYS A 2 12.17 10.27 6.54
CA LYS A 2 12.97 9.05 6.66
C LYS A 2 12.37 7.92 5.83
N ASN A 3 13.07 6.79 5.76
CA ASN A 3 12.61 5.61 5.04
C ASN A 3 11.36 4.98 5.69
N CYS A 4 10.53 4.33 4.88
CA CYS A 4 9.46 3.48 5.39
C CYS A 4 10.07 2.38 6.27
N ASN A 5 9.49 2.19 7.47
CA ASN A 5 9.92 1.18 8.43
C ASN A 5 9.01 -0.05 8.44
N GLN A 6 8.11 -0.18 7.47
CA GLN A 6 7.21 -1.32 7.34
C GLN A 6 6.29 -1.53 8.55
N CYS A 7 5.86 -0.45 9.21
CA CYS A 7 4.95 -0.51 10.35
C CYS A 7 3.54 -1.06 10.03
N GLY A 8 3.18 -1.19 8.74
CA GLY A 8 1.92 -1.78 8.28
C GLY A 8 0.68 -0.91 8.43
N LYS A 9 0.75 0.28 9.06
CA LYS A 9 -0.43 1.15 9.31
C LYS A 9 -1.24 1.43 8.06
N CYS A 10 -0.60 1.85 6.97
CA CYS A 10 -1.28 2.12 5.70
C CYS A 10 -1.86 0.85 5.06
N CYS A 11 -1.11 -0.26 5.07
CA CYS A 11 -1.58 -1.53 4.52
C CYS A 11 -2.79 -2.10 5.29
N ILE A 12 -2.82 -1.95 6.61
CA ILE A 12 -3.94 -2.37 7.45
C ILE A 12 -5.14 -1.46 7.21
N LYS A 13 -4.91 -0.15 7.13
CA LYS A 13 -5.97 0.85 6.98
C LYS A 13 -6.70 0.75 5.64
N TYR A 14 -5.97 0.55 4.55
CA TYR A 14 -6.57 0.54 3.21
C TYR A 14 -6.82 -0.88 2.69
N GLY A 15 -6.21 -1.89 3.32
CA GLY A 15 -6.36 -3.30 2.95
C GLY A 15 -7.75 -3.88 3.17
N ASP A 16 -8.69 -3.13 3.75
CA ASP A 16 -10.04 -3.59 4.10
C ASP A 16 -11.11 -3.30 3.02
N GLY A 17 -10.68 -3.03 1.79
CA GLY A 17 -11.55 -2.78 0.64
C GLY A 17 -11.47 -1.35 0.09
N ASP A 18 -10.67 -0.49 0.72
CA ASP A 18 -10.41 0.90 0.27
C ASP A 18 -9.28 0.99 -0.78
N ILE A 19 -8.97 -0.11 -1.47
CA ILE A 19 -7.97 -0.20 -2.55
C ILE A 19 -8.66 -0.73 -3.80
N ALA A 20 -8.37 -0.11 -4.94
CA ALA A 20 -8.77 -0.62 -6.25
C ALA A 20 -7.56 -1.13 -7.05
N ALA A 21 -7.88 -1.96 -8.05
CA ALA A 21 -6.98 -2.31 -9.15
C ALA A 21 -7.65 -1.88 -10.46
N THR A 22 -6.86 -1.53 -11.46
CA THR A 22 -7.40 -1.24 -12.79
C THR A 22 -7.85 -2.52 -13.48
N GLN A 23 -8.65 -2.38 -14.54
CA GLN A 23 -9.07 -3.56 -15.31
C GLN A 23 -7.86 -4.23 -15.95
N GLU A 24 -6.91 -3.44 -16.45
CA GLU A 24 -5.70 -3.94 -17.10
C GLU A 24 -4.83 -4.76 -16.12
N GLU A 25 -4.75 -4.35 -14.85
CA GLU A 25 -4.06 -5.13 -13.82
C GLU A 25 -4.73 -6.47 -13.56
N ILE A 26 -6.06 -6.46 -13.45
CA ILE A 26 -6.86 -7.66 -13.22
C ILE A 26 -6.71 -8.65 -14.39
N ASP A 27 -6.76 -8.17 -15.63
CA ASP A 27 -6.60 -8.99 -16.83
C ASP A 27 -5.19 -9.62 -16.89
N ILE A 28 -4.15 -8.89 -16.43
CA ILE A 28 -2.80 -9.43 -16.32
C ILE A 28 -2.73 -10.52 -15.24
N TRP A 29 -3.35 -10.31 -14.08
CA TRP A 29 -3.35 -11.31 -13.01
C TRP A 29 -4.10 -12.58 -13.41
N GLU A 30 -5.21 -12.49 -14.16
CA GLU A 30 -5.93 -13.66 -14.65
C GLU A 30 -5.01 -14.62 -15.44
N ILE A 31 -4.08 -14.06 -16.21
CA ILE A 31 -3.20 -14.82 -17.10
C ILE A 31 -1.89 -15.24 -16.39
N PHE A 32 -1.29 -14.33 -15.63
CA PHE A 32 0.09 -14.50 -15.14
C PHE A 32 0.21 -14.74 -13.64
N ASN A 33 -0.74 -14.26 -12.84
CA ASN A 33 -0.73 -14.38 -11.37
C ASN A 33 -2.10 -14.90 -10.88
N PRO A 34 -2.52 -16.11 -11.28
CA PRO A 34 -3.85 -16.65 -10.95
C PRO A 34 -4.12 -16.72 -9.45
N GLU A 35 -3.07 -16.88 -8.63
CA GLU A 35 -3.16 -16.84 -7.16
C GLU A 35 -3.57 -15.46 -6.61
N ILE A 36 -3.30 -14.38 -7.34
CA ILE A 36 -3.82 -13.05 -7.02
C ILE A 36 -5.25 -12.91 -7.52
N PHE A 37 -5.50 -13.38 -8.75
CA PHE A 37 -6.80 -13.30 -9.39
C PHE A 37 -7.91 -14.07 -8.66
N GLU A 38 -7.58 -15.14 -7.92
CA GLU A 38 -8.53 -15.87 -7.06
C GLU A 38 -9.27 -14.95 -6.07
N TYR A 39 -8.69 -13.81 -5.70
CA TYR A 39 -9.30 -12.83 -4.79
C TYR A 39 -10.06 -11.70 -5.51
N VAL A 40 -10.23 -11.79 -6.83
CA VAL A 40 -10.99 -10.83 -7.64
C VAL A 40 -12.43 -11.31 -7.85
N LYS A 41 -13.40 -10.40 -7.69
CA LYS A 41 -14.81 -10.66 -7.99
C LYS A 41 -15.46 -9.44 -8.60
N ASN A 42 -16.13 -9.60 -9.74
CA ASN A 42 -16.80 -8.50 -10.47
C ASN A 42 -15.87 -7.29 -10.69
N ASN A 43 -14.60 -7.54 -11.03
CA ASN A 43 -13.55 -6.54 -11.24
C ASN A 43 -13.25 -5.68 -10.00
N GLN A 44 -13.49 -6.24 -8.81
CA GLN A 44 -13.18 -5.63 -7.52
C GLN A 44 -12.31 -6.58 -6.69
N ILE A 45 -11.56 -6.01 -5.75
CA ILE A 45 -10.68 -6.69 -4.81
C ILE A 45 -10.97 -6.20 -3.37
N TRP A 46 -10.74 -6.97 -2.31
CA TRP A 46 -10.36 -8.38 -2.23
C TRP A 46 -11.54 -9.22 -1.73
N PHE A 47 -11.78 -10.37 -2.34
CA PHE A 47 -12.86 -11.28 -1.95
C PHE A 47 -12.30 -12.63 -1.52
N ASP A 48 -12.91 -13.24 -0.52
CA ASP A 48 -12.59 -14.61 -0.12
C ASP A 48 -12.95 -15.57 -1.27
N PRO A 49 -12.00 -16.39 -1.77
CA PRO A 49 -12.21 -17.23 -2.95
C PRO A 49 -13.23 -18.35 -2.73
N GLN A 50 -13.50 -18.74 -1.49
CA GLN A 50 -14.41 -19.85 -1.17
C GLN A 50 -15.85 -19.36 -0.95
N THR A 51 -16.00 -18.25 -0.24
CA THR A 51 -17.31 -17.70 0.17
C THR A 51 -17.78 -16.56 -0.73
N GLY A 52 -16.86 -15.91 -1.44
CA GLY A 52 -17.10 -14.71 -2.24
C GLY A 52 -17.47 -13.49 -1.40
N ALA A 53 -17.18 -13.50 -0.09
CA ALA A 53 -17.39 -12.39 0.83
C ALA A 53 -16.26 -11.35 0.67
N ASN A 54 -16.56 -10.07 0.90
CA ASN A 54 -15.54 -9.02 0.90
C ASN A 54 -14.61 -9.20 2.11
N LEU A 55 -13.30 -9.14 1.87
CA LEU A 55 -12.30 -9.24 2.93
C LEU A 55 -12.10 -7.89 3.59
N THR A 56 -12.04 -7.90 4.93
CA THR A 56 -11.74 -6.71 5.73
C THR A 56 -10.24 -6.53 5.97
N ARG A 57 -9.40 -7.25 5.22
CA ARG A 57 -7.94 -7.18 5.30
C ARG A 57 -7.33 -7.75 4.02
N CYS A 58 -6.23 -7.14 3.57
CA CYS A 58 -5.47 -7.62 2.43
C CYS A 58 -4.99 -9.06 2.69
N PRO A 59 -5.29 -10.02 1.80
CA PRO A 59 -4.89 -11.41 1.97
C PRO A 59 -3.37 -11.61 1.81
N PHE A 60 -2.70 -10.67 1.14
CA PHE A 60 -1.25 -10.72 0.87
C PHE A 60 -0.41 -9.91 1.86
N LEU A 61 -1.03 -9.36 2.92
CA LEU A 61 -0.32 -8.66 3.97
C LEU A 61 0.19 -9.65 5.02
N GLU A 62 1.50 -9.80 5.10
CA GLU A 62 2.17 -10.71 6.02
C GLU A 62 2.89 -9.96 7.13
N VAL A 63 3.16 -10.68 8.23
CA VAL A 63 3.99 -10.20 9.34
C VAL A 63 5.32 -10.94 9.25
N GLU A 64 6.42 -10.17 9.17
CA GLU A 64 7.76 -10.74 9.14
C GLU A 64 8.01 -11.54 10.44
N PRO A 65 8.49 -12.80 10.34
CA PRO A 65 8.84 -13.58 11.53
C PRO A 65 9.91 -12.85 12.35
N ASN A 66 9.59 -12.53 13.60
CA ASN A 66 10.50 -11.82 14.50
C ASN A 66 10.95 -12.72 15.65
N VAL A 67 12.26 -12.77 15.88
CA VAL A 67 12.90 -13.53 16.96
C VAL A 67 12.98 -12.76 18.27
N ASP A 68 12.79 -11.44 18.23
CA ASP A 68 12.76 -10.55 19.39
C ASP A 68 11.31 -10.10 19.67
N PRO A 69 10.67 -10.61 20.74
CA PRO A 69 9.30 -10.24 21.11
C PRO A 69 9.15 -8.76 21.50
N SER A 70 10.24 -8.04 21.76
CA SER A 70 10.22 -6.62 22.15
C SER A 70 10.33 -5.67 20.95
N ALA A 71 10.68 -6.19 19.77
CA ALA A 71 10.80 -5.40 18.56
C ALA A 71 9.43 -5.15 17.90
N GLN A 72 9.30 -3.99 17.25
CA GLN A 72 8.10 -3.64 16.48
C GLN A 72 7.87 -4.68 15.36
N LEU A 73 6.60 -5.08 15.17
CA LEU A 73 6.21 -5.93 14.04
C LEU A 73 6.50 -5.21 12.73
N LYS A 74 7.06 -5.96 11.78
CA LYS A 74 7.26 -5.51 10.40
C LYS A 74 6.27 -6.23 9.51
N TYR A 75 5.71 -5.49 8.58
CA TYR A 75 4.74 -6.00 7.62
C TYR A 75 5.35 -6.07 6.23
N THR A 76 5.04 -7.14 5.51
CA THR A 76 5.49 -7.39 4.14
C THR A 76 4.29 -7.65 3.25
N CYS A 77 4.43 -7.38 1.96
CA CYS A 77 3.43 -7.70 0.95
C CYS A 77 3.98 -8.86 0.12
N SER A 78 3.31 -10.02 0.13
CA SER A 78 3.77 -11.18 -0.64
C SER A 78 3.65 -10.95 -2.16
N ILE A 79 2.82 -10.00 -2.58
CA ILE A 79 2.64 -9.59 -3.99
C ILE A 79 3.30 -8.23 -4.28
N TYR A 80 4.41 -7.87 -3.62
CA TYR A 80 4.96 -6.51 -3.68
C TYR A 80 5.17 -5.95 -5.10
N LEU A 81 5.60 -6.79 -6.05
CA LEU A 81 5.81 -6.41 -7.45
C LEU A 81 4.51 -6.31 -8.24
N ASP A 82 3.50 -7.09 -7.85
CA ASP A 82 2.20 -7.22 -8.50
C ASP A 82 1.09 -6.51 -7.72
N ARG A 83 1.45 -5.67 -6.74
CA ARG A 83 0.49 -4.95 -5.89
C ARG A 83 -0.38 -4.02 -6.75
N PRO A 84 -1.67 -3.80 -6.40
CA PRO A 84 -2.55 -2.89 -7.14
C PRO A 84 -1.95 -1.49 -7.29
N GLU A 85 -2.36 -0.74 -8.32
CA GLU A 85 -1.86 0.61 -8.59
C GLU A 85 -1.98 1.54 -7.40
N ASP A 86 -3.13 1.54 -6.72
CA ASP A 86 -3.37 2.36 -5.53
C ASP A 86 -2.32 2.07 -4.44
N CYS A 87 -2.00 0.78 -4.23
CA CYS A 87 -0.93 0.37 -3.32
C CYS A 87 0.45 0.82 -3.80
N ARG A 88 0.69 0.87 -5.12
CA ARG A 88 1.97 1.34 -5.70
C ARG A 88 2.19 2.82 -5.49
N HIS A 89 1.13 3.59 -5.68
CA HIS A 89 1.17 5.05 -5.67
C HIS A 89 1.15 5.63 -4.26
N TYR A 90 0.65 4.87 -3.28
CA TYR A 90 0.66 5.30 -1.89
C TYR A 90 2.09 5.39 -1.31
N PRO A 91 2.43 6.45 -0.56
CA PRO A 91 1.62 7.66 -0.35
C PRO A 91 1.74 8.65 -1.52
N SER A 92 0.62 9.30 -1.85
CA SER A 92 0.55 10.30 -2.92
C SER A 92 0.74 11.72 -2.41
N LEU A 93 0.20 12.03 -1.24
CA LEU A 93 0.17 13.40 -0.70
C LEU A 93 0.70 13.46 0.73
N ILE A 94 1.38 14.55 1.07
CA ILE A 94 1.78 14.85 2.46
C ILE A 94 0.57 14.90 3.38
N ALA A 95 -0.53 15.50 2.92
CA ALA A 95 -1.76 15.58 3.71
C ALA A 95 -2.31 14.18 4.05
N GLU A 96 -2.20 13.23 3.11
CA GLU A 96 -2.56 11.83 3.33
C GLU A 96 -1.63 11.17 4.34
N MET A 97 -0.31 11.34 4.19
CA MET A 97 0.65 10.82 5.15
C MET A 97 0.44 11.36 6.57
N ILE A 98 0.07 12.63 6.73
CA ILE A 98 -0.25 13.24 8.04
C ILE A 98 -1.52 12.62 8.61
N ARG A 99 -2.59 12.53 7.82
CA ARG A 99 -3.87 11.92 8.21
C ARG A 99 -3.71 10.47 8.65
N ASP A 100 -2.78 9.76 8.03
CA ASP A 100 -2.53 8.34 8.26
C ASP A 100 -1.43 8.09 9.30
N GLU A 101 -0.92 9.16 9.93
CA GLU A 101 0.16 9.11 10.92
C GLU A 101 1.38 8.32 10.40
N CYS A 102 1.70 8.53 9.12
CA CYS A 102 2.78 7.84 8.44
C CYS A 102 4.11 8.17 9.13
N GLU A 103 4.78 7.12 9.60
CA GLU A 103 6.01 7.28 10.38
C GLU A 103 7.17 7.78 9.52
N MET A 104 7.08 7.82 8.19
CA MET A 104 8.10 8.46 7.34
C MET A 104 8.21 9.97 7.58
N ILE A 105 7.14 10.61 8.02
CA ILE A 105 7.11 12.06 8.30
C ILE A 105 8.00 12.38 9.51
N GLU A 106 8.82 13.40 9.36
CA GLU A 106 9.63 13.99 10.42
C GLU A 106 9.09 15.38 10.80
N VAL A 107 9.45 15.87 11.98
CA VAL A 107 8.99 17.19 12.49
C VAL A 107 9.29 18.32 11.50
N ILE A 108 10.42 18.26 10.79
CA ILE A 108 10.78 19.26 9.78
C ILE A 108 9.85 19.28 8.57
N ASP A 109 9.23 18.14 8.22
CA ASP A 109 8.32 18.04 7.09
C ASP A 109 6.97 18.74 7.39
N LEU A 110 6.56 18.76 8.66
CA LEU A 110 5.35 19.46 9.12
C LEU A 110 5.48 20.99 9.04
N GLY A 111 6.70 21.51 9.09
CA GLY A 111 6.97 22.95 9.00
C GLY A 111 6.86 23.53 7.58
N ASN A 112 6.90 22.68 6.55
CA ASN A 112 6.80 23.12 5.14
C ASN A 112 6.28 21.99 4.24
N HIS A 113 4.95 21.90 4.11
CA HIS A 113 4.30 20.84 3.33
C HIS A 113 4.69 20.84 1.85
N HIS A 114 4.92 22.00 1.23
CA HIS A 114 5.35 22.08 -0.17
C HIS A 114 6.71 21.42 -0.36
N LYS A 115 7.70 21.77 0.49
CA LYS A 115 9.03 21.16 0.45
C LYS A 115 8.97 19.66 0.75
N ALA A 116 8.10 19.26 1.68
CA ALA A 116 7.89 17.85 1.99
C ALA A 116 7.29 17.09 0.81
N GLN A 117 6.33 17.67 0.08
CA GLN A 117 5.72 17.06 -1.11
C GLN A 117 6.75 16.86 -2.22
N VAL A 118 7.59 17.86 -2.50
CA VAL A 118 8.70 17.72 -3.47
C VAL A 118 9.65 16.58 -3.06
N LYS A 119 9.95 16.44 -1.76
CA LYS A 119 10.77 15.32 -1.26
C LYS A 119 10.05 13.98 -1.42
N LEU A 120 8.73 13.92 -1.18
CA LEU A 120 7.92 12.73 -1.37
C LEU A 120 7.91 12.30 -2.83
N ASP A 121 7.66 13.23 -3.74
CA ASP A 121 7.61 12.97 -5.18
C ASP A 121 8.96 12.46 -5.69
N PHE A 122 10.07 12.98 -5.16
CA PHE A 122 11.39 12.44 -5.47
C PHE A 122 11.58 11.00 -4.97
N LEU A 123 11.10 10.68 -3.75
CA LEU A 123 11.17 9.32 -3.19
C LEU A 123 10.29 8.32 -3.96
N MET A 124 9.15 8.78 -4.47
CA MET A 124 8.14 7.96 -5.15
C MET A 124 8.26 7.96 -6.68
N ARG A 125 9.30 8.57 -7.24
CA ARG A 125 9.46 8.80 -8.69
C ARG A 125 9.47 7.52 -9.55
N ASP A 126 9.89 6.39 -8.96
CA ASP A 126 9.92 5.09 -9.65
C ASP A 126 8.58 4.35 -9.52
N SER A 127 7.68 4.86 -8.69
CA SER A 127 6.33 4.29 -8.48
C SER A 127 5.22 5.10 -9.14
N ARG A 128 5.35 6.43 -9.21
CA ARG A 128 4.31 7.33 -9.77
C ARG A 128 4.88 8.66 -10.27
N PRO A 129 4.15 9.39 -11.14
CA PRO A 129 4.47 10.78 -11.43
C PRO A 129 4.37 11.68 -10.17
N PRO A 130 5.00 12.88 -10.19
CA PRO A 130 4.84 13.87 -9.13
C PRO A 130 3.39 14.28 -8.99
N SER A 131 2.92 14.52 -7.76
CA SER A 131 1.63 15.17 -7.56
C SER A 131 1.69 16.59 -8.13
N GLY A 132 0.78 16.93 -9.05
CA GLY A 132 0.81 18.18 -9.81
C GLY A 132 1.07 19.43 -8.95
N HIS A 133 1.97 20.29 -9.42
CA HIS A 133 2.28 21.60 -8.84
C HIS A 133 1.26 22.66 -9.25
#